data_AF-A0A1H0A183-F1
#
_entry.id   AF-A0A1H0A183-F1
#
_cell.length_a   1.000
_cell.length_b   1.000
_cell.length_c   1.000
_cell.angle_alpha   90.00
_cell.angle_beta   90.00
_cell.angle_gamma   90.00
#
_symmetry.space_group_name_H-M   'P 1'
#
loop_
_entity.id
_entity.type
_entity.pdbx_description
1 polymer ?
#
loop_
_entity_poly.entity_id
_entity_poly.type
_entity_poly.pdbx_seq_one_letter_code
_entity_poly.pdbx_strand_id
1 'polypeptide(L)'
;MRIVNRKEFLSMPSGTVYSHYMPQVSEGLMIKGDTWTNDWLYQDLLFNVDGETCDEASDRLTDAEENGTSFKLDLNCGSRDGMFDENQLFMVYENSDIEALIKALKGCL
;
A
#
# COMPACT_ATOMS: atom_id res chain seq x y z
N MET A 1 -2.61 15.22 -6.10
CA MET A 1 -2.48 14.54 -4.79
C MET A 1 -2.92 15.48 -3.69
N ARG A 2 -3.42 14.98 -2.56
CA ARG A 2 -3.83 15.79 -1.40
C ARG A 2 -3.68 15.04 -0.09
N ILE A 3 -3.51 15.77 1.01
CA ILE A 3 -3.48 15.20 2.36
C ILE A 3 -4.88 15.27 2.96
N VAL A 4 -5.36 14.17 3.55
CA VAL A 4 -6.67 14.06 4.18
C VAL A 4 -6.53 13.51 5.60
N ASN A 5 -7.51 13.80 6.45
CA ASN A 5 -7.60 13.17 7.76
C ASN A 5 -8.26 11.78 7.67
N ARG A 6 -8.17 11.00 8.76
CA ARG A 6 -8.78 9.67 8.86
C ARG A 6 -10.26 9.62 8.54
N LYS A 7 -11.06 10.57 9.04
CA LYS A 7 -12.51 10.57 8.81
C LYS A 7 -12.84 10.72 7.32
N GLU A 8 -12.14 11.62 6.64
CA GLU A 8 -12.26 11.78 5.19
C GLU A 8 -11.82 10.51 4.47
N PHE A 9 -10.66 9.96 4.83
CA PHE A 9 -10.12 8.73 4.22
C PHE A 9 -11.06 7.52 4.35
N LEU A 10 -11.63 7.26 5.53
CA LEU A 10 -12.56 6.16 5.75
C LEU A 10 -13.83 6.26 4.90
N SER A 11 -14.22 7.49 4.52
CA SER A 11 -15.37 7.75 3.65
C SER A 11 -15.06 7.59 2.16
N MET A 12 -13.78 7.46 1.79
CA MET A 12 -13.36 7.29 0.41
C MET A 12 -13.65 5.87 -0.09
N PRO A 13 -13.99 5.71 -1.38
CA PRO A 13 -14.32 4.41 -1.95
C PRO A 13 -13.10 3.47 -1.99
N SER A 14 -13.37 2.17 -2.06
CA SER A 14 -12.40 1.15 -2.46
C SER A 14 -11.81 1.50 -3.84
N GLY A 15 -10.51 1.24 -4.04
CA GLY A 15 -9.74 1.67 -5.20
C GLY A 15 -8.99 3.00 -5.01
N THR A 16 -9.14 3.68 -3.86
CA THR A 16 -8.39 4.91 -3.57
C THR A 16 -6.90 4.58 -3.37
N VAL A 17 -6.01 5.17 -4.18
CA VAL A 17 -4.56 5.02 -4.01
C VAL A 17 -4.07 6.01 -2.97
N TYR A 18 -3.31 5.52 -1.99
CA TYR A 18 -2.85 6.33 -0.88
C TYR A 18 -1.49 5.87 -0.32
N SER A 19 -0.91 6.72 0.52
CA SER A 19 0.19 6.41 1.42
C SER A 19 -0.18 6.84 2.83
N HIS A 20 0.38 6.19 3.84
CA HIS A 20 0.37 6.75 5.19
C HIS A 20 1.19 8.03 5.17
N TYR A 21 0.69 9.05 5.86
CA TYR A 21 1.35 10.34 5.90
C TYR A 21 1.56 10.80 7.34
N MET A 22 2.79 11.17 7.63
CA MET A 22 3.17 12.00 8.75
C MET A 22 3.71 13.32 8.19
N PRO A 23 3.74 14.42 8.96
CA PRO A 23 4.29 15.67 8.46
C PRO A 23 5.66 15.47 7.78
N GLN A 24 5.70 15.74 6.46
CA GLN A 24 6.88 15.61 5.59
C GLN A 24 7.36 14.19 5.28
N VAL A 25 6.62 13.15 5.69
CA VAL A 25 6.99 11.75 5.47
C VAL A 25 5.79 11.00 4.87
N SER A 26 6.02 10.33 3.74
CA SER A 26 5.05 9.46 3.10
C SER A 26 5.58 8.03 3.13
N GLU A 27 4.76 7.10 3.59
CA GLU A 27 5.13 5.69 3.76
C GLU A 27 4.18 4.78 2.98
N GLY A 28 4.78 3.85 2.24
CA GLY A 28 4.08 2.87 1.41
C GLY A 28 3.43 3.48 0.15
N LEU A 29 2.87 2.61 -0.67
CA LEU A 29 1.95 2.96 -1.74
C LEU A 29 0.90 1.85 -1.81
N MET A 30 -0.34 2.18 -1.47
CA MET A 30 -1.38 1.20 -1.23
C MET A 30 -2.66 1.53 -2.00
N ILE A 31 -3.45 0.50 -2.28
CA ILE A 31 -4.81 0.62 -2.77
C ILE A 31 -5.75 0.33 -1.61
N LYS A 32 -6.58 1.30 -1.26
CA LYS A 32 -7.62 1.14 -0.25
C LYS A 32 -8.66 0.12 -0.73
N GLY A 33 -8.98 -0.85 0.08
CA GLY A 33 -10.11 -1.76 -0.06
C GLY A 33 -11.33 -1.29 0.75
N ASP A 34 -12.15 -2.26 1.15
CA ASP A 34 -13.40 -1.98 1.86
C ASP A 34 -13.15 -1.43 3.26
N THR A 35 -13.99 -0.46 3.66
CA THR A 35 -14.02 0.06 5.02
C THR A 35 -14.85 -0.85 5.91
N TRP A 36 -14.29 -1.32 7.02
CA TRP A 36 -14.96 -2.10 8.07
C TRP A 36 -15.05 -1.27 9.35
N THR A 37 -16.21 -0.66 9.58
CA THR A 37 -16.48 0.24 10.71
C THR A 37 -15.46 1.38 10.85
N ASN A 38 -14.41 1.18 11.64
CA ASN A 38 -13.37 2.13 11.95
C ASN A 38 -11.99 1.68 11.42
N ASP A 39 -11.97 0.73 10.51
CA ASP A 39 -10.78 0.08 9.93
C ASP A 39 -11.01 -0.13 8.42
N TRP A 40 -9.99 -0.58 7.69
CA TRP A 40 -10.11 -0.90 6.27
C TRP A 40 -9.15 -2.01 5.85
N LEU A 41 -9.50 -2.65 4.74
CA LEU A 41 -8.59 -3.49 4.00
C LEU A 41 -7.76 -2.65 3.05
N TYR A 42 -6.56 -3.08 2.71
CA TYR A 42 -5.71 -2.45 1.73
C TYR A 42 -4.85 -3.48 1.00
N GLN A 43 -4.30 -3.07 -0.13
CA GLN A 43 -3.29 -3.83 -0.86
C GLN A 43 -2.01 -3.00 -0.92
N ASP A 44 -0.87 -3.56 -0.50
CA ASP A 44 0.44 -2.93 -0.62
C ASP A 44 1.02 -3.17 -2.02
N LEU A 45 1.47 -2.11 -2.70
CA LEU A 45 2.06 -2.20 -4.04
C LEU A 45 3.60 -2.28 -4.03
N LEU A 46 4.24 -2.13 -2.87
CA LEU A 46 5.69 -2.07 -2.72
C LEU A 46 6.29 -3.26 -1.96
N PHE A 47 5.57 -3.84 -1.00
CA PHE A 47 6.17 -4.78 -0.04
C PHE A 47 5.36 -6.07 0.22
N ASN A 48 4.37 -6.39 -0.62
CA ASN A 48 3.72 -7.70 -0.53
C ASN A 48 4.56 -8.76 -1.28
N VAL A 49 5.08 -9.74 -0.56
CA VAL A 49 5.86 -10.86 -1.11
C VAL A 49 4.91 -12.01 -1.43
N ASP A 50 5.04 -12.57 -2.63
CA ASP A 50 4.31 -13.79 -3.02
C ASP A 50 4.65 -14.93 -2.06
N GLY A 51 3.64 -15.64 -1.58
CA GLY A 51 3.75 -16.76 -0.64
C GLY A 51 2.38 -17.24 -0.20
N GLU A 52 2.18 -18.55 -0.02
CA GLU A 52 0.88 -19.09 0.42
C GLU A 52 0.66 -18.85 1.92
N THR A 53 1.74 -18.62 2.67
CA THR A 53 1.75 -18.37 4.11
C THR A 53 2.75 -17.28 4.49
N CYS A 54 2.61 -16.72 5.69
CA CYS A 54 3.56 -15.74 6.22
C CYS A 54 4.97 -16.31 6.40
N ASP A 55 5.07 -17.60 6.74
CA ASP A 55 6.35 -18.28 6.91
C ASP A 55 7.07 -18.39 5.55
N GLU A 56 6.36 -18.78 4.49
CA GLU A 56 6.93 -18.81 3.13
C GLU A 56 7.38 -17.43 2.64
N ALA A 57 6.58 -16.39 2.90
CA ALA A 57 6.96 -15.02 2.56
C ALA A 57 8.24 -14.59 3.30
N SER A 58 8.36 -14.97 4.58
CA SER A 58 9.54 -14.69 5.40
C SER A 58 10.78 -15.44 4.90
N ASP A 59 10.64 -16.73 4.61
CA ASP A 59 11.72 -17.58 4.08
C ASP A 59 12.25 -17.04 2.74
N ARG A 60 11.36 -16.55 1.85
CA ARG A 60 11.75 -15.94 0.57
C ARG A 60 12.54 -14.64 0.77
N LEU A 61 12.17 -13.83 1.76
CA LEU A 61 12.91 -12.62 2.11
C LEU A 61 14.30 -12.96 2.67
N THR A 62 14.39 -13.95 3.56
CA THR A 62 15.67 -14.42 4.09
C THR A 62 16.58 -14.96 2.99
N ASP A 63 16.06 -15.79 2.07
CA ASP A 63 16.84 -16.29 0.94
C ASP A 63 17.29 -15.16 0.00
N ALA A 64 16.44 -14.17 -0.23
CA ALA A 64 16.81 -12.99 -1.03
C ALA A 64 17.91 -12.14 -0.38
N GLU A 65 17.88 -11.97 0.94
CA GLU A 65 18.90 -11.25 1.71
C GLU A 65 20.24 -11.99 1.73
N GLU A 66 20.22 -13.30 1.97
CA GLU A 66 21.43 -14.12 2.11
C GLU A 66 22.06 -14.48 0.77
N ASN A 67 21.25 -14.78 -0.24
CA ASN A 67 21.70 -15.37 -1.50
C ASN A 67 21.47 -14.47 -2.72
N GLY A 68 20.80 -13.32 -2.57
CA GLY A 68 20.45 -12.43 -3.68
C GLY A 68 19.39 -13.01 -4.62
N THR A 69 18.63 -14.01 -4.17
CA THR A 69 17.55 -14.62 -4.95
C THR A 69 16.47 -13.59 -5.26
N SER A 70 15.99 -13.58 -6.50
CA SER A 70 14.84 -12.75 -6.88
C SER A 70 13.53 -13.36 -6.40
N PHE A 71 12.65 -12.55 -5.86
CA PHE A 71 11.28 -12.92 -5.49
C PHE A 71 10.26 -12.07 -6.24
N LYS A 72 8.99 -12.49 -6.19
CA LYS A 72 7.88 -11.79 -6.85
C LYS A 72 7.07 -10.99 -5.85
N LEU A 73 6.57 -9.85 -6.30
CA LEU A 73 5.54 -9.12 -5.58
C LEU A 73 4.19 -9.81 -5.76
N ASP A 74 3.40 -9.86 -4.68
CA ASP A 74 2.00 -10.23 -4.71
C ASP A 74 1.10 -8.99 -4.75
N LEU A 75 0.58 -8.72 -5.94
CA LEU A 75 -0.35 -7.61 -6.19
C LEU A 75 -1.82 -8.07 -6.16
N ASN A 76 -2.13 -9.22 -5.57
CA ASN A 76 -3.50 -9.72 -5.40
C ASN A 76 -3.83 -10.09 -3.95
N CYS A 77 -2.96 -9.77 -3.00
CA CYS A 77 -3.20 -9.97 -1.58
C CYS A 77 -3.70 -8.69 -0.90
N GLY A 78 -4.74 -8.85 -0.07
CA GLY A 78 -5.29 -7.79 0.77
C GLY A 78 -4.92 -8.00 2.24
N SER A 79 -4.43 -6.95 2.87
CA SER A 79 -4.13 -6.86 4.30
C SER A 79 -5.18 -6.01 5.01
N ARG A 80 -5.30 -6.19 6.33
CA ARG A 80 -6.09 -5.31 7.19
C ARG A 80 -5.13 -4.31 7.83
N ASP A 81 -5.46 -3.03 7.79
CA ASP A 81 -4.60 -1.98 8.34
C ASP A 81 -4.46 -2.10 9.86
N GLY A 82 -5.58 -2.20 10.58
CA GLY A 82 -5.56 -2.42 12.03
C GLY A 82 -5.02 -1.23 12.84
N MET A 83 -4.73 -0.09 12.21
CA MET A 83 -4.33 1.13 12.91
C MET A 83 -5.58 1.88 13.38
N PHE A 84 -5.65 2.19 14.67
CA PHE A 84 -6.77 2.92 15.27
C PHE A 84 -6.42 4.35 15.71
N ASP A 85 -5.27 4.89 15.27
CA ASP A 85 -4.93 6.29 15.53
C ASP A 85 -5.88 7.22 14.75
N GLU A 86 -6.65 8.02 15.49
CA GLU A 86 -7.61 8.99 14.97
C GLU A 86 -6.92 10.18 14.28
N ASN A 87 -5.67 10.47 14.64
CA ASN A 87 -4.89 11.58 14.09
C ASN A 87 -4.10 11.20 12.84
N GLN A 88 -4.19 9.93 12.40
CA GLN A 88 -3.52 9.48 11.20
C GLN A 88 -3.95 10.32 9.98
N LEU A 89 -2.95 10.82 9.24
CA LEU A 89 -3.15 11.51 7.97
C LEU A 89 -2.82 10.57 6.80
N PHE A 90 -3.43 10.85 5.66
CA PHE A 90 -3.24 10.05 4.45
C PHE A 90 -2.92 10.96 3.28
N MET A 91 -1.91 10.59 2.51
CA MET A 91 -1.63 11.22 1.23
C MET A 91 -2.38 10.45 0.15
N VAL A 92 -3.42 11.06 -0.42
CA VAL A 92 -4.26 10.45 -1.45
C VAL A 92 -3.85 10.95 -2.82
N TYR A 93 -3.70 10.01 -3.75
CA TYR A 93 -3.32 10.27 -5.13
C TYR A 93 -4.59 10.49 -5.95
N GLU A 94 -4.60 11.58 -6.71
CA GLU A 94 -5.65 11.90 -7.67
C GLU A 94 -5.37 11.16 -8.98
N ASN A 95 -6.38 11.01 -9.84
CA ASN A 95 -6.26 10.27 -11.10
C ASN A 95 -5.06 10.70 -11.96
N SER A 96 -4.81 12.01 -12.04
CA SER A 96 -3.67 12.54 -12.81
C SER A 96 -2.30 12.12 -12.25
N ASP A 97 -2.19 11.93 -10.93
CA ASP A 97 -0.95 11.47 -10.31
C ASP A 97 -0.72 9.99 -10.64
N ILE A 98 -1.80 9.19 -10.60
CA ILE A 98 -1.76 7.75 -10.94
C ILE A 98 -1.36 7.56 -12.41
N GLU A 99 -1.96 8.34 -13.32
CA GLU A 99 -1.59 8.30 -14.75
C GLU A 99 -0.13 8.66 -14.98
N ALA A 100 0.38 9.69 -14.28
CA ALA A 100 1.78 10.09 -14.35
C ALA A 100 2.71 8.99 -13.81
N LEU A 101 2.35 8.35 -12.70
CA LEU A 101 3.10 7.23 -12.12
C LEU A 101 3.14 6.03 -13.07
N ILE A 102 1.99 5.62 -13.62
CA ILE A 102 1.90 4.53 -14.61
C ILE A 102 2.79 4.84 -15.81
N LYS A 103 2.76 6.08 -16.33
CA LYS A 103 3.59 6.50 -17.46
C LYS A 103 5.08 6.41 -17.12
N ALA A 104 5.49 6.85 -15.93
CA ALA A 104 6.88 6.78 -15.50
C ALA A 104 7.35 5.32 -15.39
N LEU A 105 6.58 4.45 -14.72
CA LEU A 105 6.91 3.03 -14.56
C LEU A 105 6.99 2.29 -15.89
N LYS A 106 6.08 2.57 -16.83
CA LYS A 106 6.12 1.99 -18.19
C LYS A 106 7.35 2.42 -18.98
N GLY A 107 7.95 3.57 -18.65
CA GLY A 107 9.21 4.02 -19.26
C GLY A 107 10.46 3.30 -18.74
N CYS A 108 10.33 2.45 -17.72
CA CYS A 108 11.42 1.65 -17.15
C CYS A 108 11.50 0.22 -17.72
N LEU A 109 10.57 -0.15 -18.60
CA LEU A 109 10.53 -1.42 -19.33
C LEU A 109 11.12 -1.26 -20.73
#